data_AF-A0A3N4GE73-F1
#
_entry.id   AF-A0A3N4GE73-F1
#
_cell.length_a   1.000
_cell.length_b   1.000
_cell.length_c   1.000
_cell.angle_alpha   90.00
_cell.angle_beta   90.00
_cell.angle_gamma   90.00
#
_symmetry.space_group_name_H-M   'P 1'
#
loop_
_entity.id
_entity.type
_entity.pdbx_description
1 polymer ?
#
loop_
_entity_poly.entity_id
_entity_poly.type
_entity_poly.pdbx_seq_one_letter_code
_entity_poly.pdbx_strand_id
1 'polypeptide(L)'
;MKNFITGILFGAIAGAGYTLLKTPRTGSENRERLKNYFDDVTYAANDLTGSIAQAQTAVTDLAQQGLSSAKVARDEITLAVNDFNKSAAPRLSEIQKKVAKLQDDLNAIDIRTNDKGNNE
;
A
#
# COMPACT_ATOMS: atom_id res chain seq x y z
N MET A 1 5.47 -6.98 14.67
CA MET A 1 4.46 -6.18 13.93
C MET A 1 4.72 -4.67 13.84
N LYS A 2 5.23 -3.99 14.88
CA LYS A 2 5.62 -2.56 14.79
C LYS A 2 6.66 -2.34 13.68
N ASN A 3 7.61 -3.27 13.60
CA ASN A 3 8.72 -3.26 12.65
C ASN A 3 8.32 -3.39 11.17
N PHE A 4 7.17 -4.01 10.85
CA PHE A 4 6.70 -4.16 9.48
C PHE A 4 6.08 -2.86 8.95
N ILE A 5 5.28 -2.16 9.76
CA ILE A 5 4.82 -0.81 9.42
C ILE A 5 6.01 0.14 9.30
N THR A 6 6.95 0.07 10.24
CA THR A 6 8.18 0.87 10.15
C THR A 6 8.94 0.57 8.88
N GLY A 7 9.06 -0.69 8.46
CA GLY A 7 9.70 -1.08 7.21
C GLY A 7 9.00 -0.54 5.96
N ILE A 8 7.67 -0.65 5.87
CA ILE A 8 6.89 -0.10 4.76
C ILE A 8 6.98 1.43 4.72
N LEU A 9 6.79 2.10 5.87
CA LEU A 9 6.87 3.56 5.94
C LEU A 9 8.29 4.07 5.64
N PHE A 10 9.31 3.40 6.17
CA PHE A 10 10.70 3.75 5.92
C PHE A 10 11.08 3.49 4.46
N GLY A 11 10.65 2.38 3.87
CA GLY A 11 10.82 2.09 2.45
C GLY A 11 10.12 3.11 1.56
N ALA A 12 8.90 3.54 1.94
CA ALA A 12 8.16 4.54 1.19
C ALA A 12 8.78 5.93 1.27
N ILE A 13 9.21 6.36 2.47
CA ILE A 13 9.89 7.64 2.67
C ILE A 13 11.27 7.63 2.00
N ALA A 14 12.02 6.53 2.13
CA ALA A 14 13.31 6.38 1.48
C ALA A 14 13.18 6.34 -0.04
N GLY A 15 12.18 5.64 -0.60
CA GLY A 15 11.93 5.58 -2.04
C GLY A 15 11.47 6.93 -2.62
N ALA A 16 10.51 7.59 -1.98
CA ALA A 16 10.07 8.93 -2.37
C ALA A 16 11.19 9.96 -2.22
N GLY A 17 11.92 9.93 -1.10
CA GLY A 17 13.06 10.82 -0.84
C GLY A 17 14.20 10.59 -1.83
N TYR A 18 14.56 9.35 -2.13
CA TYR A 18 15.63 9.01 -3.07
C TYR A 18 15.29 9.42 -4.51
N THR A 19 14.04 9.23 -4.94
CA THR A 19 13.60 9.62 -6.29
C THR A 19 13.47 11.14 -6.46
N LEU A 20 13.00 11.85 -5.43
CA LEU A 20 12.94 13.31 -5.40
C LEU A 20 14.33 13.97 -5.31
N LEU A 21 15.22 13.45 -4.46
CA LEU A 21 16.55 14.04 -4.24
C LEU A 21 17.50 13.84 -5.43
N LYS A 22 17.35 12.75 -6.19
CA LYS A 22 18.32 12.40 -7.25
C LYS A 22 18.06 13.09 -8.59
N THR A 23 16.92 13.74 -8.81
CA THR A 23 16.66 14.42 -10.09
C THR A 23 16.45 15.92 -9.92
N PRO A 24 17.25 16.78 -10.58
CA PRO A 24 16.91 18.20 -10.71
C PRO A 24 15.71 18.33 -11.65
N ARG A 25 14.53 18.54 -11.08
CA ARG A 25 13.24 18.62 -11.78
C ARG A 25 12.41 19.78 -11.28
N THR A 26 11.45 20.21 -12.10
CA THR A 26 10.49 21.25 -11.74
C THR A 26 9.55 20.74 -10.64
N GLY A 27 8.99 21.66 -9.85
CA GLY A 27 8.08 21.31 -8.76
C GLY A 27 6.82 20.56 -9.22
N SER A 28 6.32 20.83 -10.42
CA SER A 28 5.16 20.17 -11.02
C SER A 28 5.45 18.70 -11.38
N GLU A 29 6.58 18.41 -12.03
CA GLU A 29 6.97 17.04 -12.40
C GLU A 29 7.19 16.16 -11.16
N ASN A 30 7.70 16.75 -10.07
CA ASN A 30 7.84 16.06 -8.79
C ASN A 30 6.50 15.73 -8.14
N ARG A 31 5.50 16.62 -8.24
CA ARG A 31 4.14 16.36 -7.71
C ARG A 31 3.45 15.23 -8.47
N GLU A 32 3.54 15.23 -9.80
CA GLU A 32 2.95 14.18 -10.64
C GLU A 32 3.54 12.80 -10.33
N ARG A 33 4.88 12.71 -10.21
CA ARG A 33 5.55 11.47 -9.81
C ARG A 33 5.15 11.00 -8.41
N LEU A 34 4.98 11.93 -7.48
CA LEU A 34 4.55 11.59 -6.12
C LEU A 34 3.12 11.03 -6.12
N LYS A 35 2.24 11.59 -6.95
CA LYS A 35 0.87 11.09 -7.16
C LYS A 35 0.90 9.65 -7.72
N ASN A 36 1.64 9.42 -8.80
CA ASN A 36 1.78 8.09 -9.41
C ASN A 36 2.37 7.07 -8.41
N TYR A 37 3.36 7.46 -7.62
CA TYR A 37 3.92 6.61 -6.58
C TYR A 37 2.86 6.21 -5.54
N PHE A 38 2.03 7.15 -5.11
CA PHE A 38 0.94 6.86 -4.17
C PHE A 38 -0.15 5.97 -4.78
N ASP A 39 -0.41 6.09 -6.09
CA ASP A 39 -1.32 5.20 -6.81
C ASP A 39 -0.77 3.77 -6.87
N ASP A 40 0.51 3.61 -7.17
CA ASP A 40 1.19 2.30 -7.19
C ASP A 40 1.16 1.62 -5.81
N VAL A 41 1.39 2.38 -4.74
CA VAL A 41 1.29 1.88 -3.36
C VAL A 41 -0.13 1.43 -3.03
N THR A 42 -1.14 2.18 -3.48
CA THR A 42 -2.56 1.84 -3.29
C THR A 42 -2.92 0.56 -4.04
N TYR A 43 -2.47 0.42 -5.28
CA TYR A 43 -2.65 -0.78 -6.09
C TYR A 43 -2.01 -2.01 -5.43
N ALA A 44 -0.74 -1.92 -5.04
CA ALA A 44 -0.02 -3.01 -4.37
C ALA A 44 -0.69 -3.44 -3.06
N ALA A 45 -1.24 -2.48 -2.30
CA ALA A 45 -1.99 -2.78 -1.08
C ALA A 45 -3.30 -3.55 -1.36
N ASN A 46 -4.01 -3.19 -2.42
CA ASN A 46 -5.23 -3.90 -2.84
C ASN A 46 -4.91 -5.30 -3.35
N ASP A 47 -3.86 -5.45 -4.15
CA ASP A 47 -3.42 -6.74 -4.70
C ASP A 47 -3.00 -7.72 -3.59
N LEU A 48 -2.26 -7.24 -2.58
CA LEU A 48 -1.92 -8.02 -1.39
C LEU A 48 -3.17 -8.54 -0.68
N THR A 49 -4.19 -7.69 -0.52
CA THR A 49 -5.45 -8.07 0.13
C THR A 49 -6.18 -9.13 -0.67
N GLY A 50 -6.19 -9.01 -2.01
CA GLY A 50 -6.74 -10.03 -2.91
C GLY A 50 -6.00 -11.37 -2.83
N SER A 51 -4.67 -11.33 -2.79
CA SER A 51 -3.82 -12.52 -2.67
C SER A 51 -4.05 -13.26 -1.34
N ILE A 52 -4.22 -12.54 -0.24
CA ILE A 52 -4.59 -13.11 1.08
C ILE A 52 -5.94 -13.83 1.00
N ALA A 53 -6.93 -13.20 0.37
CA ALA A 53 -8.27 -13.80 0.20
C ALA A 53 -8.20 -15.09 -0.62
N GLN A 54 -7.45 -15.10 -1.73
CA GLN A 54 -7.25 -16.28 -2.56
C GLN A 54 -6.54 -17.40 -1.79
N ALA A 55 -5.52 -17.08 -0.99
CA ALA A 55 -4.84 -18.05 -0.13
C ALA A 55 -5.81 -18.70 0.87
N GLN A 56 -6.72 -17.90 1.45
CA GLN A 56 -7.75 -18.41 2.36
C GLN A 56 -8.73 -19.37 1.68
N THR A 57 -9.17 -19.04 0.45
CA THR A 57 -10.02 -19.93 -0.36
C THR A 57 -9.30 -21.24 -0.68
N ALA A 58 -8.06 -21.16 -1.19
CA ALA A 58 -7.28 -22.35 -1.55
C ALA A 58 -7.05 -23.29 -0.37
N VAL A 59 -6.81 -22.74 0.83
CA VAL A 59 -6.65 -23.55 2.06
C VAL A 59 -7.96 -24.19 2.49
N THR A 60 -9.09 -23.48 2.36
CA THR A 60 -10.42 -24.03 2.62
C THR A 60 -10.73 -25.19 1.69
N ASP A 61 -10.48 -25.02 0.39
CA ASP A 61 -10.71 -26.06 -0.63
C ASP A 61 -9.81 -27.27 -0.38
N LEU A 62 -8.55 -27.03 0.00
CA LEU A 62 -7.62 -28.09 0.36
C LEU A 62 -8.05 -28.80 1.65
N ALA A 63 -8.65 -28.10 2.61
CA ALA A 63 -9.22 -28.69 3.83
C ALA A 63 -10.36 -29.63 3.51
N GLN A 64 -11.27 -29.22 2.62
CA GLN A 64 -12.42 -30.02 2.18
C GLN A 64 -12.01 -31.29 1.43
N GLN A 65 -10.91 -31.24 0.67
CA GLN A 65 -10.36 -32.40 -0.04
C GLN A 65 -9.74 -33.46 0.90
N GLY A 66 -9.62 -33.19 2.20
CA GLY A 66 -9.20 -34.20 3.18
C GLY A 66 -7.73 -34.64 3.07
N LEU A 67 -6.89 -33.93 2.30
CA LEU A 67 -5.48 -34.26 2.12
C LEU A 67 -4.73 -34.10 3.46
N SER A 68 -4.45 -35.22 4.13
CA SER A 68 -3.80 -35.25 5.45
C SER A 68 -2.33 -34.80 5.40
N SER A 69 -1.65 -35.03 4.28
CA SER A 69 -0.29 -34.56 4.01
C SER A 69 -0.16 -33.03 4.00
N ALA A 70 -1.24 -32.31 3.70
CA ALA A 70 -1.26 -30.85 3.65
C ALA A 70 -1.69 -30.19 4.95
N LYS A 71 -2.02 -30.96 6.00
CA LYS A 71 -2.61 -30.41 7.24
C LYS A 71 -1.75 -29.30 7.86
N VAL A 72 -0.44 -29.54 7.99
CA VAL A 72 0.49 -28.56 8.58
C VAL A 72 0.49 -27.26 7.77
N ALA A 73 0.62 -27.35 6.45
CA ALA A 73 0.60 -26.18 5.57
C ALA A 73 -0.74 -25.42 5.64
N ARG A 74 -1.88 -26.13 5.70
CA ARG A 74 -3.20 -25.51 5.87
C ARG A 74 -3.30 -24.76 7.19
N ASP A 75 -2.86 -25.37 8.29
CA ASP A 75 -2.93 -24.78 9.62
C ASP A 75 -2.05 -23.52 9.69
N GLU A 76 -0.83 -23.56 9.13
CA GLU A 76 0.11 -22.43 9.08
C GLU A 76 -0.42 -21.26 8.24
N ILE A 77 -0.93 -21.53 7.03
CA ILE A 77 -1.50 -20.48 6.18
C ILE A 77 -2.75 -19.87 6.83
N THR A 78 -3.61 -20.70 7.45
CA THR A 78 -4.79 -20.21 8.19
C THR A 78 -4.39 -19.27 9.32
N LEU A 79 -3.35 -19.63 10.09
CA LEU A 79 -2.81 -18.78 11.15
C LEU A 79 -2.25 -17.47 10.58
N ALA A 80 -1.49 -17.53 9.49
CA ALA A 80 -0.92 -16.34 8.85
C ALA A 80 -1.99 -15.39 8.32
N VAL A 81 -3.04 -15.91 7.66
CA VAL A 81 -4.19 -15.12 7.19
C VAL A 81 -4.92 -14.48 8.36
N ASN A 82 -5.12 -15.23 9.46
CA ASN A 82 -5.80 -14.71 10.64
C ASN A 82 -4.99 -13.59 11.32
N ASP A 83 -3.68 -13.77 11.46
CA ASP A 83 -2.79 -12.72 11.98
C ASP A 83 -2.77 -11.48 11.08
N PHE A 84 -2.70 -11.67 9.76
CA PHE A 84 -2.80 -10.58 8.80
C PHE A 84 -4.11 -9.81 8.97
N ASN A 85 -5.25 -10.50 9.00
CA ASN A 85 -6.58 -9.88 9.11
C ASN A 85 -6.76 -9.12 10.42
N LYS A 86 -6.26 -9.66 11.54
CA LYS A 86 -6.36 -9.00 12.85
C LYS A 86 -5.44 -7.80 12.98
N SER A 87 -4.28 -7.87 12.34
CA SER A 87 -3.19 -6.95 12.65
C SER A 87 -2.83 -6.05 11.49
N ALA A 88 -2.46 -6.63 10.35
CA ALA A 88 -1.93 -5.89 9.21
C ALA A 88 -3.04 -5.24 8.36
N ALA A 89 -4.15 -5.92 8.11
CA ALA A 89 -5.28 -5.41 7.32
C ALA A 89 -5.83 -4.06 7.82
N PRO A 90 -6.15 -3.86 9.13
CA PRO A 90 -6.64 -2.56 9.60
C PRO A 90 -5.57 -1.46 9.43
N ARG A 91 -4.29 -1.79 9.62
CA ARG A 91 -3.18 -0.83 9.45
C ARG A 91 -2.97 -0.46 7.99
N LEU A 92 -3.11 -1.41 7.08
CA LEU A 92 -3.02 -1.21 5.65
C LEU A 92 -4.13 -0.27 5.17
N SER A 93 -5.37 -0.49 5.65
CA SER A 93 -6.49 0.40 5.39
C SER A 93 -6.23 1.83 5.88
N GLU A 94 -5.67 1.99 7.08
CA GLU A 94 -5.31 3.32 7.59
C GLU A 94 -4.19 4.00 6.78
N ILE A 95 -3.23 3.24 6.26
CA ILE A 95 -2.19 3.75 5.34
C ILE A 95 -2.84 4.22 4.04
N GLN A 96 -3.72 3.42 3.44
CA GLN A 96 -4.44 3.79 2.21
C GLN A 96 -5.23 5.09 2.37
N LYS A 97 -5.94 5.27 3.50
CA LYS A 97 -6.66 6.52 3.80
C LYS A 97 -5.73 7.72 3.88
N LYS A 98 -4.57 7.56 4.54
CA LYS A 98 -3.57 8.64 4.67
C LYS A 98 -2.92 8.96 3.33
N VAL A 99 -2.66 7.95 2.51
CA VAL A 99 -2.13 8.10 1.15
C VAL A 99 -3.14 8.85 0.27
N ALA A 100 -4.41 8.47 0.29
CA ALA A 100 -5.47 9.19 -0.42
C ALA A 100 -5.56 10.66 0.02
N LYS A 101 -5.50 10.92 1.34
CA LYS A 101 -5.47 12.30 1.84
C LYS A 101 -4.25 13.09 1.35
N LEU A 102 -3.07 12.48 1.31
CA LEU A 102 -1.87 13.11 0.78
C LEU A 102 -2.02 13.43 -0.72
N GLN A 103 -2.65 12.54 -1.50
CA GLN A 103 -2.96 12.82 -2.91
C GLN A 103 -3.93 13.99 -3.05
N ASP A 104 -4.98 14.06 -2.24
CA ASP A 104 -5.94 15.18 -2.23
C ASP A 104 -5.26 16.50 -1.86
N ASP A 105 -4.42 16.50 -0.83
CA ASP A 105 -3.65 17.67 -0.40
C ASP A 105 -2.70 18.14 -1.52
N LEU A 106 -2.05 17.22 -2.23
CA LEU A 106 -1.20 17.53 -3.39
C LEU A 106 -1.99 18.15 -4.55
N ASN A 107 -3.17 17.60 -4.87
CA ASN A 107 -4.05 18.15 -5.90
C ASN A 107 -4.52 19.57 -5.53
N ALA A 108 -4.87 19.80 -4.25
CA ALA A 108 -5.31 21.11 -3.76
C ALA A 108 -4.19 22.18 -3.82
N ILE A 109 -2.94 21.78 -3.57
CA ILE A 109 -1.77 22.65 -3.74
C ILE A 109 -1.59 23.02 -5.22
N ASP A 110 -1.80 22.08 -6.14
CA ASP A 110 -1.65 22.32 -7.57
C ASP A 110 -2.66 23.35 -8.10
N ILE A 111 -3.93 23.20 -7.71
CA ILE A 111 -5.01 24.16 -8.04
C ILE A 111 -4.67 25.57 -7.53
N ARG A 112 -4.19 25.69 -6.28
CA ARG A 112 -3.79 26.98 -5.69
C ARG A 112 -2.58 27.63 -6.34
N THR A 113 -1.69 26.83 -6.93
CA THR A 113 -0.51 27.35 -7.62
C THR A 113 -0.89 27.88 -9.01
N ASN A 114 -1.78 27.17 -9.72
CA ASN A 114 -2.31 27.62 -11.01
C ASN A 114 -3.18 28.88 -10.90
N ASP A 115 -3.96 29.06 -9.82
CA ASP A 115 -4.86 30.22 -9.69
C ASP A 115 -4.12 31.57 -9.47
N LYS A 116 -2.88 31.53 -8.95
CA LYS A 116 -2.06 32.73 -8.75
C LYS A 116 -1.30 33.21 -9.98
N GLY A 117 -1.17 32.39 -11.03
CA GLY A 117 -0.50 32.77 -12.28
C GLY A 117 -1.41 33.51 -13.29
N ASN A 118 -2.70 33.64 -12.97
CA ASN A 118 -3.74 34.12 -13.91
C ASN A 118 -4.13 35.59 -13.67
N ASN A 119 -3.59 36.19 -12.60
CA ASN A 119 -4.01 37.49 -12.08
C ASN A 119 -2.85 38.51 -12.04
N GLU A 120 -1.77 38.30 -12.81
CA GLU A 120 -0.71 39.29 -13.06
C GLU A 120 -0.70 39.73 -14.53
#